data_AF-A0A7S3FRD0-F1
#
_entry.id   AF-A0A7S3FRD0-F1
#
_cell.length_a   1.000
_cell.length_b   1.000
_cell.length_c   1.000
_cell.angle_alpha   90.00
_cell.angle_beta   90.00
_cell.angle_gamma   90.00
#
_symmetry.space_group_name_H-M   'P 1'
#
loop_
_entity.id
_entity.type
_entity.pdbx_description
1 polymer ?
#
loop_
_entity_poly.entity_id
_entity_poly.type
_entity_poly.pdbx_seq_one_letter_code
_entity_poly.pdbx_strand_id
1 'polypeptide(L)'
;GSDMEHRGQGRASTSKGGGSGSGGTASGEAEEPANNVSFWERNRAGRRRLLAEDRGSGGGILRKLMRRECIGCKPSASANAIRTMCVDVFPSKSCVASKLPDLHVRGFTPDGRHLVCFSLNLRRLLVHRYQREGKKGPEHGAKATFDQFFRPVFDLEVCGEGEQLCKSFSACVHGGRFLLVASSAKCSPARGGDRSPAYERVAIHVVDLEHGVKTDEVVFEKDFVWLTQNQGISIHENVLSVLSVRNQEIRLFHVSAIGRLVKLRTIGDFVNEDDEDVLASMGAGDPTPQTGPFSAIQQRLLGHLVTRAVTPRGWDQELIKEFLFKYRELRRLEMVRAQLLGGDHLLIRFEAKDRGGDDFAGAA
;
A
#
# COMPACT_ATOMS: atom_id res chain seq x y z
N GLY A 1 25.11 16.46 -64.28
CA GLY A 1 24.39 15.26 -64.73
C GLY A 1 23.28 15.04 -63.75
N SER A 2 22.04 15.36 -64.13
CA SER A 2 21.13 14.51 -64.93
C SER A 2 20.60 13.36 -64.06
N ASP A 3 19.32 13.09 -63.91
CA ASP A 3 18.09 13.62 -64.49
C ASP A 3 16.89 13.00 -63.74
N MET A 4 15.76 13.71 -63.79
CA MET A 4 14.35 13.26 -63.95
C MET A 4 13.83 12.01 -63.20
N GLU A 5 12.77 12.09 -62.39
CA GLU A 5 11.34 12.30 -62.71
C GLU A 5 10.58 11.11 -63.35
N HIS A 6 9.43 10.85 -62.72
CA HIS A 6 8.14 10.38 -63.25
C HIS A 6 7.89 8.91 -63.67
N ARG A 7 6.93 8.29 -62.96
CA ARG A 7 5.69 7.62 -63.45
C ARG A 7 4.96 7.00 -62.24
N GLY A 8 3.66 7.12 -61.98
CA GLY A 8 2.52 7.58 -62.76
C GLY A 8 1.56 6.43 -63.12
N GLN A 9 0.40 6.39 -62.44
CA GLN A 9 -0.95 5.97 -62.90
C GLN A 9 -1.50 4.53 -62.72
N GLY A 10 -2.82 4.49 -62.45
CA GLY A 10 -3.79 3.39 -62.70
C GLY A 10 -4.46 2.83 -61.42
N ARG A 11 -5.62 3.28 -60.89
CA ARG A 11 -7.02 3.47 -61.36
C ARG A 11 -7.87 2.19 -61.49
N ALA A 12 -9.14 2.29 -61.03
CA ALA A 12 -10.35 1.45 -61.24
C ALA A 12 -10.56 0.22 -60.29
N SER A 13 -11.54 0.20 -59.36
CA SER A 13 -13.01 0.00 -59.49
C SER A 13 -13.38 -1.40 -60.02
N THR A 14 -14.24 -2.24 -59.43
CA THR A 14 -15.69 -2.05 -59.19
C THR A 14 -16.30 -3.29 -58.48
N SER A 15 -17.32 -3.07 -57.63
CA SER A 15 -18.62 -3.80 -57.51
C SER A 15 -18.64 -5.33 -57.22
N LYS A 16 -19.65 -6.02 -56.68
CA LYS A 16 -21.06 -5.80 -56.33
C LYS A 16 -21.60 -7.10 -55.68
N GLY A 17 -22.68 -6.98 -54.91
CA GLY A 17 -23.70 -8.03 -54.66
C GLY A 17 -23.44 -8.89 -53.41
N GLY A 18 -24.29 -8.99 -52.39
CA GLY A 18 -25.74 -8.72 -52.29
C GLY A 18 -26.53 -10.01 -52.53
N GLY A 19 -27.26 -10.49 -51.51
CA GLY A 19 -28.28 -11.53 -51.71
C GLY A 19 -28.50 -12.47 -50.53
N SER A 20 -29.44 -12.08 -49.67
CA SER A 20 -30.27 -12.85 -48.74
C SER A 20 -30.68 -14.27 -49.16
N GLY A 21 -30.83 -15.18 -48.18
CA GLY A 21 -31.51 -16.46 -48.32
C GLY A 21 -31.77 -17.15 -46.97
N SER A 22 -33.02 -17.09 -46.53
CA SER A 22 -33.67 -17.67 -45.34
C SER A 22 -33.65 -19.20 -45.23
N GLY A 23 -33.74 -19.72 -43.99
CA GLY A 23 -34.71 -20.80 -43.66
C GLY A 23 -34.25 -21.93 -42.73
N GLY A 24 -34.81 -21.98 -41.51
CA GLY A 24 -35.07 -23.18 -40.66
C GLY A 24 -33.85 -23.91 -40.08
N THR A 25 -33.84 -24.52 -38.89
CA THR A 25 -34.87 -24.90 -37.91
C THR A 25 -34.13 -25.33 -36.63
N ALA A 26 -34.79 -25.21 -35.49
CA ALA A 26 -34.24 -25.42 -34.14
C ALA A 26 -34.09 -26.89 -33.73
N SER A 27 -33.00 -27.19 -33.02
CA SER A 27 -32.83 -28.19 -31.95
C SER A 27 -31.39 -28.00 -31.44
N GLY A 28 -31.12 -27.47 -30.25
CA GLY A 28 -31.62 -27.92 -28.96
C GLY A 28 -30.49 -28.69 -28.28
N GLU A 29 -29.51 -27.98 -27.70
CA GLU A 29 -28.59 -28.51 -26.70
C GLU A 29 -27.97 -27.36 -25.91
N ALA A 30 -28.01 -27.47 -24.58
CA ALA A 30 -27.65 -26.45 -23.63
C ALA A 30 -26.13 -26.24 -23.58
N GLU A 31 -25.66 -25.02 -23.85
CA GLU A 31 -24.30 -24.60 -23.51
C GLU A 31 -24.20 -24.35 -22.00
N GLU A 32 -23.51 -25.24 -21.29
CA GLU A 32 -22.98 -24.94 -19.96
C GLU A 32 -21.80 -23.95 -20.08
N PRO A 33 -21.66 -22.98 -19.16
CA PRO A 33 -20.55 -22.03 -19.20
C PRO A 33 -19.25 -22.71 -18.78
N ALA A 34 -18.36 -22.89 -19.76
CA ALA A 34 -16.98 -23.28 -19.53
C ALA A 34 -16.21 -22.23 -18.71
N ASN A 35 -15.20 -22.74 -17.99
CA ASN A 35 -14.11 -22.02 -17.31
C ASN A 35 -14.38 -21.46 -15.91
N ASN A 36 -14.55 -22.38 -14.95
CA ASN A 36 -14.20 -22.12 -13.55
C ASN A 36 -13.10 -23.10 -13.06
N VAL A 37 -12.05 -23.27 -13.87
CA VAL A 37 -10.86 -24.03 -13.48
C VAL A 37 -9.94 -23.10 -12.69
N SER A 38 -9.67 -23.43 -11.44
CA SER A 38 -8.86 -22.58 -10.57
C SER A 38 -7.46 -22.36 -11.18
N PHE A 39 -6.88 -21.18 -10.94
CA PHE A 39 -5.50 -20.86 -11.34
C PHE A 39 -4.48 -21.97 -10.99
N TRP A 40 -4.71 -22.66 -9.87
CA TRP A 40 -3.87 -23.77 -9.38
C TRP A 40 -4.03 -25.07 -10.18
N GLU A 41 -5.21 -25.34 -10.73
CA GLU A 41 -5.45 -26.50 -11.61
C GLU A 41 -4.83 -26.30 -12.99
N ARG A 42 -4.84 -25.07 -13.53
CA ARG A 42 -4.05 -24.72 -14.72
C ARG A 42 -2.56 -24.94 -14.50
N ASN A 43 -2.04 -24.58 -13.31
CA ASN A 43 -0.63 -24.78 -12.99
C ASN A 43 -0.26 -26.24 -12.64
N ARG A 44 -1.20 -27.09 -12.21
CA ARG A 44 -0.96 -28.54 -12.05
C ARG A 44 -0.66 -29.23 -13.39
N ALA A 45 -1.19 -28.72 -14.51
CA ALA A 45 -0.88 -29.23 -15.84
C ALA A 45 0.61 -29.08 -16.21
N GLY A 46 1.33 -28.17 -15.54
CA GLY A 46 2.79 -28.07 -15.64
C GLY A 46 3.52 -29.35 -15.23
N ARG A 47 2.93 -30.16 -14.33
CA ARG A 47 3.52 -31.43 -13.88
C ARG A 47 3.46 -32.53 -14.95
N ARG A 48 2.48 -32.50 -15.87
CA ARG A 48 2.39 -33.44 -17.02
C ARG A 48 3.09 -32.93 -18.27
N ARG A 49 3.26 -31.61 -18.44
CA ARG A 49 4.03 -31.02 -19.55
C ARG A 49 5.54 -31.11 -19.41
N LEU A 50 6.07 -31.50 -18.25
CA LEU A 50 7.53 -31.62 -18.06
C LEU A 50 8.14 -32.89 -18.67
N LEU A 51 7.33 -33.85 -19.12
CA LEU A 51 7.81 -35.11 -19.72
C LEU A 51 7.34 -35.33 -21.16
N ALA A 52 6.46 -34.48 -21.69
CA ALA A 52 6.07 -34.52 -23.10
C ALA A 52 6.77 -33.38 -23.83
N GLU A 53 7.63 -33.78 -24.75
CA GLU A 53 8.37 -33.00 -25.72
C GLU A 53 7.77 -31.63 -26.03
N ASP A 54 8.45 -30.55 -25.62
CA ASP A 54 8.26 -29.25 -26.24
C ASP A 54 9.62 -28.64 -26.59
N ARG A 55 9.93 -28.65 -27.88
CA ARG A 55 11.12 -28.02 -28.49
C ARG A 55 10.97 -26.51 -28.65
N GLY A 56 10.01 -25.88 -27.96
CA GLY A 56 9.87 -24.43 -27.94
C GLY A 56 9.53 -23.92 -26.55
N SER A 57 10.35 -23.00 -26.03
CA SER A 57 10.07 -22.16 -24.85
C SER A 57 10.28 -22.79 -23.45
N GLY A 58 11.36 -22.36 -22.79
CA GLY A 58 11.44 -22.34 -21.32
C GLY A 58 11.68 -23.68 -20.61
N GLY A 59 12.79 -24.36 -20.91
CA GLY A 59 13.17 -25.58 -20.19
C GLY A 59 13.26 -25.39 -18.67
N GLY A 60 12.74 -26.37 -17.93
CA GLY A 60 12.53 -26.30 -16.48
C GLY A 60 13.80 -26.11 -15.64
N ILE A 61 13.60 -26.05 -14.32
CA ILE A 61 14.60 -25.62 -13.32
C ILE A 61 15.97 -26.28 -13.46
N LEU A 62 16.02 -27.57 -13.82
CA LEU A 62 17.27 -28.32 -14.01
C LEU A 62 18.11 -27.78 -15.19
N ARG A 63 17.46 -27.42 -16.31
CA ARG A 63 18.14 -26.84 -17.48
C ARG A 63 18.64 -25.42 -17.17
N LYS A 64 17.89 -24.64 -16.40
CA LYS A 64 18.33 -23.31 -15.96
C LYS A 64 19.48 -23.38 -14.95
N LEU A 65 19.48 -24.36 -14.05
CA LEU A 65 20.59 -24.65 -13.12
C LEU A 65 21.86 -25.06 -13.87
N MET A 66 21.77 -26.07 -14.76
CA MET A 66 22.90 -26.45 -15.61
C MET A 66 23.42 -25.29 -16.44
N ARG A 67 22.52 -24.44 -16.97
CA ARG A 67 22.95 -23.25 -17.72
C ARG A 67 23.69 -22.27 -16.82
N ARG A 68 23.25 -22.00 -15.59
CA ARG A 68 23.95 -21.11 -14.66
C ARG A 68 25.34 -21.66 -14.28
N GLU A 69 25.43 -22.96 -14.04
CA GLU A 69 26.63 -23.59 -13.49
C GLU A 69 27.67 -23.92 -14.56
N CYS A 70 27.23 -24.28 -15.77
CA CYS A 70 28.11 -24.64 -16.88
C CYS A 70 28.31 -23.51 -17.90
N ILE A 71 27.39 -22.54 -17.97
CA ILE A 71 27.41 -21.47 -18.97
C ILE A 71 27.35 -20.12 -18.24
N GLY A 72 28.52 -19.50 -18.10
CA GLY A 72 28.63 -18.15 -17.53
C GLY A 72 27.66 -17.17 -18.17
N CYS A 73 27.04 -16.32 -17.35
CA CYS A 73 26.16 -15.29 -17.87
C CYS A 73 26.95 -14.27 -18.71
N LYS A 74 26.33 -13.72 -19.76
CA LYS A 74 26.92 -12.61 -20.51
C LYS A 74 27.22 -11.45 -19.54
N PRO A 75 28.28 -10.65 -19.79
CA PRO A 75 28.55 -9.46 -18.98
C PRO A 75 27.28 -8.61 -18.83
N SER A 76 26.99 -8.17 -17.61
CA SER A 76 25.78 -7.39 -17.26
C SER A 76 24.41 -8.12 -17.36
N ALA A 77 24.37 -9.43 -17.60
CA ALA A 77 23.11 -10.20 -17.71
C ALA A 77 22.79 -11.07 -16.47
N SER A 78 23.61 -11.01 -15.41
CA SER A 78 23.48 -11.83 -14.19
C SER A 78 22.11 -11.66 -13.51
N ALA A 79 21.63 -10.43 -13.39
CA ALA A 79 20.33 -10.12 -12.77
C ALA A 79 19.16 -10.76 -13.52
N ASN A 80 19.17 -10.70 -14.86
CA ASN A 80 18.13 -11.33 -15.67
C ASN A 80 18.20 -12.86 -15.62
N ALA A 81 19.41 -13.44 -15.58
CA ALA A 81 19.60 -14.88 -15.40
C ALA A 81 19.02 -15.36 -14.05
N ILE A 82 19.26 -14.63 -12.96
CA ILE A 82 18.70 -14.94 -11.63
C ILE A 82 17.17 -14.82 -11.65
N ARG A 83 16.61 -13.75 -12.22
CA ARG A 83 15.15 -13.56 -12.32
C ARG A 83 14.46 -14.70 -13.07
N THR A 84 15.08 -15.24 -14.12
CA THR A 84 14.51 -16.38 -14.86
C THR A 84 14.45 -17.68 -14.05
N MET A 85 15.25 -17.83 -12.99
CA MET A 85 15.15 -18.96 -12.06
C MET A 85 13.99 -18.81 -11.08
N CYS A 86 13.73 -17.59 -10.59
CA CYS A 86 12.66 -17.36 -9.61
C CYS A 86 11.25 -17.70 -10.15
N VAL A 87 11.08 -17.72 -11.48
CA VAL A 87 9.84 -18.14 -12.16
C VAL A 87 9.54 -19.63 -11.98
N ASP A 88 10.55 -20.45 -11.66
CA ASP A 88 10.40 -21.90 -11.51
C ASP A 88 10.19 -22.36 -10.07
N VAL A 89 10.03 -21.42 -9.12
CA VAL A 89 9.65 -21.76 -7.74
C VAL A 89 8.17 -22.12 -7.73
N PHE A 90 7.89 -23.38 -8.09
CA PHE A 90 6.56 -23.96 -7.97
C PHE A 90 6.44 -24.63 -6.60
N PRO A 91 5.34 -24.40 -5.86
CA PRO A 91 5.08 -25.15 -4.64
C PRO A 91 5.02 -26.64 -5.00
N SER A 92 5.97 -27.43 -4.48
CA SER A 92 6.06 -28.87 -4.77
C SER A 92 4.82 -29.64 -4.33
N LYS A 93 4.06 -29.08 -3.37
CA LYS A 93 2.78 -29.58 -2.86
C LYS A 93 1.91 -28.38 -2.48
N SER A 94 0.64 -28.38 -2.88
CA SER A 94 -0.38 -27.47 -2.34
C SER A 94 -1.38 -28.27 -1.52
N CYS A 95 -1.65 -27.80 -0.31
CA CYS A 95 -2.67 -28.35 0.57
C CYS A 95 -3.72 -27.26 0.81
N VAL A 96 -4.99 -27.63 0.74
CA VAL A 96 -6.11 -26.74 1.05
C VAL A 96 -6.63 -27.16 2.42
N ALA A 97 -6.59 -26.23 3.37
CA ALA A 97 -7.19 -26.48 4.68
C ALA A 97 -8.71 -26.59 4.52
N SER A 98 -9.32 -27.61 5.09
CA SER A 98 -10.78 -27.84 4.95
C SER A 98 -11.61 -26.85 5.76
N LYS A 99 -11.05 -26.31 6.84
CA LYS A 99 -11.68 -25.31 7.70
C LYS A 99 -10.60 -24.35 8.22
N LEU A 100 -10.76 -23.07 7.91
CA LEU A 100 -9.98 -22.01 8.55
C LEU A 100 -10.67 -21.67 9.88
N PRO A 101 -9.94 -21.41 10.96
CA PRO A 101 -10.52 -20.81 12.16
C PRO A 101 -11.13 -19.46 11.81
N ASP A 102 -12.00 -19.00 12.69
CA ASP A 102 -12.65 -17.69 12.63
C ASP A 102 -11.62 -16.59 12.93
N LEU A 103 -10.79 -16.29 11.94
CA LEU A 103 -9.72 -15.31 12.01
C LEU A 103 -9.53 -14.57 10.68
N HIS A 104 -8.98 -13.35 10.78
CA HIS A 104 -8.53 -12.59 9.63
C HIS A 104 -7.03 -12.77 9.45
N VAL A 105 -6.63 -13.44 8.37
CA VAL A 105 -5.21 -13.63 8.04
C VAL A 105 -4.64 -12.33 7.48
N ARG A 106 -3.56 -11.81 8.07
CA ARG A 106 -2.89 -10.63 7.54
C ARG A 106 -1.68 -10.91 6.68
N GLY A 107 -0.89 -11.91 7.06
CA GLY A 107 0.31 -12.28 6.33
C GLY A 107 1.44 -12.74 7.24
N PHE A 108 2.53 -13.15 6.62
CA PHE A 108 3.74 -13.54 7.34
C PHE A 108 4.59 -12.33 7.70
N THR A 109 5.33 -12.44 8.79
CA THR A 109 6.44 -11.55 9.10
C THR A 109 7.50 -11.62 8.00
N PRO A 110 8.32 -10.57 7.79
CA PRO A 110 9.35 -10.55 6.74
C PRO A 110 10.36 -11.69 6.82
N ASP A 111 10.62 -12.20 8.03
CA ASP A 111 11.49 -13.35 8.29
C ASP A 111 10.80 -14.70 8.05
N GLY A 112 9.50 -14.71 7.75
CA GLY A 112 8.68 -15.89 7.50
C GLY A 112 8.42 -16.78 8.71
N ARG A 113 8.81 -16.36 9.92
CA ARG A 113 8.69 -17.19 11.13
C ARG A 113 7.28 -17.22 11.69
N HIS A 114 6.57 -16.10 11.61
CA HIS A 114 5.28 -15.90 12.24
C HIS A 114 4.21 -15.54 11.20
N LEU A 115 3.04 -16.14 11.31
CA LEU A 115 1.82 -15.75 10.64
C LEU A 115 1.02 -14.84 11.58
N VAL A 116 0.77 -13.62 11.13
CA VAL A 116 -0.01 -12.62 11.86
C VAL A 116 -1.47 -12.71 11.45
N CYS A 117 -2.34 -12.87 12.43
CA CYS A 117 -3.78 -12.96 12.28
C CYS A 117 -4.47 -12.01 13.27
N PHE A 118 -5.69 -11.59 12.94
CA PHE A 118 -6.57 -10.86 13.85
C PHE A 118 -7.79 -11.70 14.18
N SER A 119 -8.35 -11.50 15.37
CA SER A 119 -9.66 -12.07 15.72
C SER A 119 -10.78 -11.45 14.87
N LEU A 120 -11.93 -12.13 14.75
CA LEU A 120 -13.09 -11.60 14.02
C LEU A 120 -13.62 -10.29 14.61
N ASN A 121 -13.55 -10.12 15.93
CA ASN A 121 -13.93 -8.88 16.60
C ASN A 121 -12.88 -7.76 16.47
N LEU A 122 -11.74 -8.02 15.82
CA LEU A 122 -10.64 -7.09 15.60
C LEU A 122 -10.07 -6.47 16.89
N ARG A 123 -10.11 -7.18 18.00
CA ARG A 123 -9.51 -6.71 19.26
C ARG A 123 -8.22 -7.42 19.64
N ARG A 124 -8.03 -8.63 19.09
CA ARG A 124 -6.95 -9.52 19.48
C ARG A 124 -6.02 -9.79 18.30
N LEU A 125 -4.74 -9.84 18.61
CA LEU A 125 -3.66 -10.24 17.73
C LEU A 125 -3.34 -11.71 18.00
N LEU A 126 -3.53 -12.54 16.98
CA LEU A 126 -3.26 -13.97 17.01
C LEU A 126 -1.98 -14.23 16.20
N VAL A 127 -0.94 -14.72 16.85
CA VAL A 127 0.32 -15.03 16.17
C VAL A 127 0.54 -16.53 16.16
N HIS A 128 0.72 -17.07 14.97
CA HIS A 128 0.96 -18.49 14.77
C HIS A 128 2.33 -18.73 14.16
N ARG A 129 2.95 -19.88 14.46
CA ARG A 129 4.20 -20.33 13.85
C ARG A 129 3.92 -21.48 12.91
N TYR A 130 4.49 -21.40 11.71
CA TYR A 130 4.42 -22.51 10.77
C TYR A 130 5.21 -23.71 11.30
N GLN A 131 4.55 -24.86 11.40
CA GLN A 131 5.15 -26.12 11.80
C GLN A 131 5.45 -26.95 10.57
N ARG A 132 6.75 -27.18 10.33
CA ARG A 132 7.24 -28.07 9.27
C ARG A 132 7.69 -29.44 9.79
N GLU A 133 7.65 -29.67 11.10
CA GLU A 133 8.35 -30.80 11.71
C GLU A 133 7.81 -32.17 11.26
N GLY A 134 8.67 -32.92 10.55
CA GLY A 134 8.81 -34.38 10.59
C GLY A 134 7.64 -35.26 10.13
N LYS A 135 6.42 -34.73 10.08
CA LYS A 135 5.24 -35.47 9.63
C LYS A 135 5.27 -35.46 8.11
N LYS A 136 5.14 -36.64 7.48
CA LYS A 136 4.72 -36.71 6.08
C LYS A 136 3.51 -35.78 5.98
N GLY A 137 3.68 -34.63 5.31
CA GLY A 137 2.59 -33.68 5.15
C GLY A 137 1.35 -34.42 4.65
N PRO A 138 0.14 -33.97 5.02
CA PRO A 138 -1.09 -34.70 4.74
C PRO A 138 -1.08 -35.22 3.31
N GLU A 139 -1.40 -36.51 3.14
CA GLU A 139 -1.39 -37.14 1.82
C GLU A 139 -2.23 -36.32 0.84
N HIS A 140 -1.83 -36.33 -0.44
CA HIS A 140 -2.51 -35.53 -1.47
C HIS A 140 -4.02 -35.83 -1.46
N GLY A 141 -4.84 -34.85 -1.09
CA GLY A 141 -6.30 -34.98 -1.02
C GLY A 141 -6.89 -35.16 0.39
N ALA A 142 -6.07 -35.30 1.44
CA ALA A 142 -6.55 -35.33 2.81
C ALA A 142 -7.02 -33.94 3.29
N LYS A 143 -8.18 -33.89 3.96
CA LYS A 143 -8.69 -32.69 4.64
C LYS A 143 -7.76 -32.36 5.81
N ALA A 144 -6.93 -31.34 5.62
CA ALA A 144 -6.00 -30.88 6.64
C ALA A 144 -6.60 -29.72 7.44
N THR A 145 -6.38 -29.71 8.75
CA THR A 145 -6.83 -28.65 9.65
C THR A 145 -5.75 -27.59 9.79
N PHE A 146 -6.13 -26.33 10.01
CA PHE A 146 -5.19 -25.22 10.22
C PHE A 146 -4.14 -25.53 11.31
N ASP A 147 -4.56 -26.12 12.43
CA ASP A 147 -3.69 -26.48 13.55
C ASP A 147 -2.61 -27.52 13.22
N GLN A 148 -2.76 -28.25 12.10
CA GLN A 148 -1.72 -29.16 11.62
C GLN A 148 -0.54 -28.42 10.99
N PHE A 149 -0.78 -27.22 10.46
CA PHE A 149 0.23 -26.40 9.81
C PHE A 149 0.74 -25.29 10.71
N PHE A 150 -0.11 -24.81 11.62
CA PHE A 150 0.16 -23.62 12.41
C PHE A 150 -0.06 -23.91 13.87
N ARG A 151 0.98 -23.68 14.68
CA ARG A 151 0.86 -23.70 16.13
C ARG A 151 0.66 -22.28 16.64
N PRO A 152 -0.31 -22.02 17.53
CA PRO A 152 -0.41 -20.72 18.19
C PRO A 152 0.84 -20.46 19.03
N VAL A 153 1.40 -19.26 18.89
CA VAL A 153 2.52 -18.77 19.70
C VAL A 153 1.97 -17.95 20.87
N PHE A 154 1.18 -16.93 20.57
CA PHE A 154 0.48 -16.13 21.57
C PHE A 154 -0.82 -15.54 21.01
N ASP A 155 -1.69 -15.17 21.94
CA ASP A 155 -2.95 -14.46 21.70
C ASP A 155 -3.00 -13.26 22.64
N LEU A 156 -2.93 -12.06 22.07
CA LEU A 156 -2.80 -10.81 22.79
C LEU A 156 -4.00 -9.91 22.51
N GLU A 157 -4.66 -9.43 23.55
CA GLU A 157 -5.65 -8.36 23.44
C GLU A 157 -4.94 -7.02 23.31
N VAL A 158 -5.09 -6.37 22.15
CA VAL A 158 -4.43 -5.11 21.83
C VAL A 158 -5.34 -3.93 22.12
N CYS A 159 -6.62 -4.07 21.76
CA CYS A 159 -7.62 -3.00 21.84
C CYS A 159 -8.61 -3.22 22.98
N GLY A 160 -9.00 -2.12 23.64
CA GLY A 160 -10.08 -2.13 24.64
C GLY A 160 -11.49 -2.15 24.04
N GLU A 161 -12.49 -2.00 24.89
CA GLU A 161 -13.89 -1.97 24.44
C GLU A 161 -14.18 -0.74 23.54
N GLY A 162 -14.86 -0.97 22.42
CA GLY A 162 -15.21 0.08 21.45
C GLY A 162 -14.14 0.39 20.39
N GLU A 163 -12.95 -0.19 20.52
CA GLU A 163 -11.87 -0.08 19.53
C GLU A 163 -11.76 -1.32 18.63
N GLN A 164 -11.33 -1.11 17.39
CA GLN A 164 -11.10 -2.16 16.41
C GLN A 164 -9.78 -1.95 15.68
N LEU A 165 -9.01 -3.03 15.53
CA LEU A 165 -7.79 -3.09 14.72
C LEU A 165 -8.13 -2.89 13.25
N CYS A 166 -7.33 -2.06 12.58
CA CYS A 166 -7.41 -1.87 11.15
C CYS A 166 -6.90 -3.12 10.41
N LYS A 167 -7.78 -3.80 9.69
CA LYS A 167 -7.42 -4.98 8.89
C LYS A 167 -6.33 -4.67 7.86
N SER A 168 -6.31 -3.47 7.30
CA SER A 168 -5.39 -3.14 6.20
C SER A 168 -3.98 -2.79 6.67
N PHE A 169 -3.80 -2.35 7.91
CA PHE A 169 -2.52 -1.86 8.42
C PHE A 169 -1.86 -2.85 9.38
N SER A 170 -0.67 -3.29 9.00
CA SER A 170 0.29 -3.94 9.88
C SER A 170 1.67 -3.83 9.25
N ALA A 171 2.67 -3.54 10.06
CA ALA A 171 4.03 -3.34 9.58
C ALA A 171 5.05 -3.83 10.59
N CYS A 172 6.11 -4.45 10.10
CA CYS A 172 7.19 -4.98 10.93
C CYS A 172 8.36 -3.99 10.95
N VAL A 173 8.95 -3.78 12.12
CA VAL A 173 10.13 -2.91 12.33
C VAL A 173 11.23 -3.68 13.06
N HIS A 174 12.46 -3.16 13.08
CA HIS A 174 13.65 -3.84 13.64
C HIS A 174 13.82 -5.27 13.12
N GLY A 175 13.70 -5.46 11.80
CA GLY A 175 13.89 -6.77 11.17
C GLY A 175 12.82 -7.82 11.49
N GLY A 176 11.64 -7.40 11.97
CA GLY A 176 10.54 -8.30 12.30
C GLY A 176 10.40 -8.64 13.78
N ARG A 177 11.14 -7.96 14.66
CA ARG A 177 10.99 -8.13 16.12
C ARG A 177 9.72 -7.48 16.65
N PHE A 178 9.44 -6.25 16.21
CA PHE A 178 8.25 -5.52 16.63
C PHE A 178 7.25 -5.40 15.48
N LEU A 179 5.97 -5.52 15.82
CA LEU A 179 4.84 -5.34 14.93
C LEU A 179 4.08 -4.06 15.31
N LEU A 180 3.93 -3.17 14.35
CA LEU A 180 3.05 -2.02 14.43
C LEU A 180 1.67 -2.41 13.92
N VAL A 181 0.65 -2.14 14.73
CA VAL A 181 -0.76 -2.27 14.36
C VAL A 181 -1.50 -1.00 14.74
N ALA A 182 -2.54 -0.66 14.00
CA ALA A 182 -3.33 0.53 14.25
C ALA A 182 -4.76 0.12 14.63
N SER A 183 -5.35 0.81 15.59
CA SER A 183 -6.76 0.70 15.94
C SER A 183 -7.47 2.03 15.73
N SER A 184 -8.77 1.94 15.49
CA SER A 184 -9.67 3.09 15.54
C SER A 184 -10.88 2.80 16.42
N ALA A 185 -11.32 3.81 17.15
CA ALA A 185 -12.60 3.85 17.84
C ALA A 185 -13.43 4.97 17.23
N LYS A 186 -14.65 4.66 16.83
CA LYS A 186 -15.63 5.68 16.47
C LYS A 186 -16.10 6.35 17.75
N CYS A 187 -15.78 7.63 17.92
CA CYS A 187 -16.39 8.43 18.97
C CYS A 187 -17.84 8.67 18.58
N SER A 188 -18.79 8.35 19.46
CA SER A 188 -20.19 8.70 19.23
C SER A 188 -20.32 10.21 19.04
N PRO A 189 -21.18 10.69 18.12
CA PRO A 189 -21.49 12.11 18.07
C PRO A 189 -22.05 12.50 19.44
N ALA A 190 -21.50 13.55 20.03
CA ALA A 190 -22.00 14.09 21.29
C ALA A 190 -23.53 14.25 21.17
N ARG A 191 -24.27 13.85 22.20
CA ARG A 191 -25.74 14.02 22.26
C ARG A 191 -26.07 15.50 22.06
N GLY A 192 -26.46 15.87 20.84
CA GLY A 192 -26.85 17.23 20.50
C GLY A 192 -26.50 17.58 19.06
N GLY A 193 -27.43 17.31 18.14
CA GLY A 193 -27.73 18.10 16.92
C GLY A 193 -26.66 18.37 15.84
N ASP A 194 -25.37 18.28 16.12
CA ASP A 194 -24.34 18.67 15.17
C ASP A 194 -24.01 17.51 14.22
N ARG A 195 -24.29 17.72 12.93
CA ARG A 195 -23.90 16.87 11.80
C ARG A 195 -22.37 16.93 11.53
N SER A 196 -21.56 16.98 12.58
CA SER A 196 -20.11 16.90 12.46
C SER A 196 -19.71 15.42 12.27
N PRO A 197 -18.76 15.10 11.39
CA PRO A 197 -18.32 13.73 11.18
C PRO A 197 -17.86 13.12 12.51
N ALA A 198 -18.27 11.88 12.77
CA ALA A 198 -17.93 11.15 13.99
C ALA A 198 -16.40 11.12 14.13
N TYR A 199 -15.88 11.79 15.15
CA TYR A 199 -14.45 11.83 15.40
C TYR A 199 -13.93 10.42 15.67
N GLU A 200 -12.79 10.05 15.10
CA GLU A 200 -12.15 8.78 15.39
C GLU A 200 -11.02 9.00 16.39
N ARG A 201 -10.96 8.13 17.41
CA ARG A 201 -9.75 7.98 18.22
C ARG A 201 -8.89 6.95 17.51
N VAL A 202 -7.75 7.35 16.99
CA VAL A 202 -6.82 6.44 16.32
C VAL A 202 -5.66 6.16 17.25
N ALA A 203 -5.30 4.89 17.43
CA ALA A 203 -4.14 4.52 18.22
C ALA A 203 -3.21 3.62 17.40
N ILE A 204 -1.90 3.83 17.54
CA ILE A 204 -0.87 2.98 16.96
C ILE A 204 -0.21 2.24 18.11
N HIS A 205 -0.26 0.91 18.06
CA HIS A 205 0.26 0.00 19.07
C HIS A 205 1.53 -0.66 18.56
N VAL A 206 2.52 -0.79 19.44
CA VAL A 206 3.73 -1.58 19.22
C VAL A 206 3.60 -2.88 20.00
N VAL A 207 3.74 -4.00 19.29
CA VAL A 207 3.73 -5.34 19.89
C VAL A 207 5.08 -6.00 19.68
N ASP A 208 5.67 -6.51 20.75
CA ASP A 208 6.86 -7.36 20.68
C ASP A 208 6.44 -8.79 20.30
N LEU A 209 6.91 -9.25 19.13
CA LEU A 209 6.62 -10.60 18.65
C LEU A 209 7.45 -11.70 19.33
N GLU A 210 8.54 -11.33 20.02
CA GLU A 210 9.39 -12.27 20.74
C GLU A 210 8.76 -12.67 22.08
N HIS A 211 8.27 -11.68 22.84
CA HIS A 211 7.67 -11.88 24.15
C HIS A 211 6.13 -11.94 24.11
N GLY A 212 5.50 -11.51 23.01
CA GLY A 212 4.04 -11.50 22.86
C GLY A 212 3.34 -10.44 23.71
N VAL A 213 3.99 -9.31 23.97
CA VAL A 213 3.48 -8.22 24.83
C VAL A 213 3.33 -6.91 24.06
N LYS A 214 2.34 -6.10 24.43
CA LYS A 214 2.23 -4.72 23.96
C LYS A 214 3.28 -3.88 24.70
N THR A 215 4.22 -3.28 23.96
CA THR A 215 5.33 -2.52 24.54
C THR A 215 5.02 -1.04 24.69
N ASP A 216 4.31 -0.46 23.72
CA ASP A 216 4.02 0.96 23.69
C ASP A 216 2.78 1.28 22.84
N GLU A 217 2.20 2.45 23.04
CA GLU A 217 1.07 2.96 22.27
C GLU A 217 1.13 4.48 22.11
N VAL A 218 0.72 4.97 20.94
CA VAL A 218 0.52 6.40 20.68
C VAL A 218 -0.91 6.63 20.24
N VAL A 219 -1.60 7.53 20.94
CA VAL A 219 -3.01 7.84 20.72
C VAL A 219 -3.15 9.21 20.08
N PHE A 220 -3.97 9.28 19.04
CA PHE A 220 -4.39 10.48 18.34
C PHE A 220 -5.86 10.74 18.67
N GLU A 221 -6.10 11.69 19.58
CA GLU A 221 -7.44 12.06 19.99
C GLU A 221 -8.07 13.05 19.00
N LYS A 222 -9.34 12.81 18.67
CA LYS A 222 -10.15 13.69 17.80
C LYS A 222 -9.48 13.97 16.45
N ASP A 223 -8.70 13.04 15.96
CA ASP A 223 -7.92 13.18 14.74
C ASP A 223 -8.46 12.27 13.64
N PHE A 224 -8.05 12.54 12.41
CA PHE A 224 -8.38 11.71 11.26
C PHE A 224 -7.10 11.28 10.56
N VAL A 225 -6.77 9.99 10.72
CA VAL A 225 -5.61 9.36 10.08
C VAL A 225 -6.14 8.31 9.11
N TRP A 226 -5.82 8.45 7.83
CA TRP A 226 -6.20 7.47 6.81
C TRP A 226 -5.42 6.16 6.98
N LEU A 227 -5.93 5.26 7.83
CA LEU A 227 -5.36 3.93 8.06
C LEU A 227 -5.54 3.00 6.84
N THR A 228 -6.66 3.17 6.12
CA THR A 228 -7.00 2.35 4.97
C THR A 228 -6.00 2.57 3.83
N GLN A 229 -5.51 1.47 3.24
CA GLN A 229 -4.50 1.48 2.17
C GLN A 229 -3.18 2.19 2.53
N ASN A 230 -2.89 2.39 3.81
CA ASN A 230 -1.66 3.04 4.28
C ASN A 230 -1.43 4.44 3.65
N GLN A 231 -2.50 5.20 3.41
CA GLN A 231 -2.36 6.53 2.80
C GLN A 231 -1.89 7.59 3.82
N GLY A 232 -2.33 7.48 5.07
CA GLY A 232 -1.95 8.38 6.16
C GLY A 232 -0.78 7.89 7.01
N ILE A 233 -0.32 6.64 6.80
CA ILE A 233 0.79 6.05 7.56
C ILE A 233 1.83 5.49 6.62
N SER A 234 3.08 5.86 6.86
CA SER A 234 4.23 5.33 6.14
C SER A 234 5.33 4.95 7.11
N ILE A 235 6.03 3.87 6.81
CA ILE A 235 7.14 3.38 7.63
C ILE A 235 8.34 3.16 6.71
N HIS A 236 9.49 3.64 7.14
CA HIS A 236 10.77 3.36 6.52
C HIS A 236 11.75 2.91 7.60
N GLU A 237 12.24 1.68 7.49
CA GLU A 237 13.09 1.02 8.49
C GLU A 237 12.47 1.03 9.89
N ASN A 238 12.89 1.97 10.73
CA ASN A 238 12.46 2.13 12.12
C ASN A 238 11.78 3.49 12.37
N VAL A 239 11.51 4.26 11.32
CA VAL A 239 10.84 5.56 11.38
C VAL A 239 9.42 5.43 10.85
N LEU A 240 8.47 5.83 11.68
CA LEU A 240 7.04 5.88 11.41
C LEU A 240 6.63 7.33 11.16
N SER A 241 5.98 7.57 10.03
CA SER A 241 5.34 8.85 9.69
C SER A 241 3.82 8.69 9.76
N VAL A 242 3.17 9.58 10.50
CA VAL A 242 1.70 9.62 10.64
C VAL A 242 1.21 10.99 10.22
N LEU A 243 0.35 11.04 9.21
CA LEU A 243 -0.34 12.24 8.78
C LEU A 243 -1.68 12.38 9.51
N SER A 244 -1.79 13.41 10.32
CA SER A 244 -3.03 13.98 10.83
C SER A 244 -3.65 14.86 9.74
N VAL A 245 -4.73 14.38 9.14
CA VAL A 245 -5.44 15.14 8.09
C VAL A 245 -6.22 16.29 8.69
N ARG A 246 -6.77 16.11 9.90
CA ARG A 246 -7.55 17.16 10.55
C ARG A 246 -6.68 18.33 11.00
N ASN A 247 -5.59 18.02 11.71
CA ASN A 247 -4.71 19.06 12.23
C ASN A 247 -3.70 19.54 11.19
N GLN A 248 -3.66 18.90 10.00
CA GLN A 248 -2.69 19.22 8.96
C GLN A 248 -1.25 19.13 9.51
N GLU A 249 -0.96 18.02 10.19
CA GLU A 249 0.34 17.75 10.81
C GLU A 249 0.86 16.37 10.42
N ILE A 250 2.16 16.26 10.16
CA ILE A 250 2.87 14.99 10.01
C ILE A 250 3.74 14.79 11.24
N ARG A 251 3.48 13.73 12.00
CA ARG A 251 4.28 13.36 13.18
C ARG A 251 5.20 12.20 12.83
N LEU A 252 6.49 12.41 13.04
CA LEU A 252 7.52 11.39 12.85
C LEU A 252 7.86 10.76 14.21
N PHE A 253 7.87 9.44 14.26
CA PHE A 253 8.23 8.65 15.44
C PHE A 253 9.35 7.68 15.08
N HIS A 254 10.35 7.56 15.94
CA HIS A 254 11.33 6.50 15.88
C HIS A 254 10.91 5.36 16.80
N VAL A 255 10.82 4.15 16.26
CA VAL A 255 10.66 2.95 17.08
C VAL A 255 12.05 2.58 17.61
N SER A 256 12.24 2.66 18.92
CA SER A 256 13.50 2.26 19.56
C SER A 256 13.69 0.73 19.58
N ALA A 257 14.91 0.27 19.82
CA ALA A 257 15.23 -1.15 19.94
C ALA A 257 14.56 -1.85 21.14
N ILE A 258 14.00 -1.08 22.07
CA ILE A 258 13.21 -1.57 23.22
C ILE A 258 11.69 -1.54 22.96
N GLY A 259 11.26 -1.19 21.74
CA GLY A 259 9.85 -1.19 21.36
C GLY A 259 9.06 0.04 21.82
N ARG A 260 9.74 1.14 22.16
CA ARG A 260 9.11 2.45 22.46
C ARG A 260 9.06 3.38 21.26
N LEU A 261 7.97 4.12 21.12
CA LEU A 261 7.74 5.16 20.12
C LEU A 261 8.25 6.50 20.65
N VAL A 262 9.40 6.94 20.14
CA VAL A 262 9.98 8.24 20.47
C VAL A 262 9.57 9.24 19.40
N LYS A 263 8.82 10.28 19.77
CA LYS A 263 8.50 11.37 18.84
C LYS A 263 9.80 12.07 18.43
N LEU A 264 10.06 12.13 17.13
CA LEU A 264 11.20 12.84 16.57
C LEU A 264 10.83 14.30 16.34
N ARG A 265 9.84 14.54 15.48
CA ARG A 265 9.43 15.89 15.09
C ARG A 265 8.00 15.93 14.59
N THR A 266 7.40 17.12 14.62
CA THR A 266 6.12 17.42 13.96
C THR A 266 6.37 18.37 12.80
N ILE A 267 5.70 18.16 11.68
CA ILE A 267 5.70 19.05 10.52
C ILE A 267 4.25 19.49 10.30
N GLY A 268 3.94 20.77 10.48
CA GLY A 268 2.58 21.29 10.31
C GLY A 268 2.58 22.81 10.29
N ASP A 269 1.95 23.42 11.29
CA ASP A 269 1.98 24.87 11.49
C ASP A 269 3.39 25.42 11.64
N PHE A 270 4.26 24.64 12.29
CA PHE A 270 5.70 24.85 12.36
C PHE A 270 6.43 23.74 11.60
N VAL A 271 7.57 24.08 10.98
CA VAL A 271 8.38 23.09 10.25
C VAL A 271 9.68 22.79 10.99
N ASN A 272 10.29 23.80 11.62
CA ASN A 272 11.46 23.63 12.47
C ASN A 272 11.05 23.67 13.95
N GLU A 273 11.85 23.03 14.80
CA GLU A 273 11.60 22.94 16.24
C GLU A 273 11.73 24.32 16.92
N ASP A 274 12.67 25.14 16.46
CA ASP A 274 12.94 26.47 17.02
C ASP A 274 11.99 27.56 16.50
N ASP A 275 11.07 27.24 15.57
CA ASP A 275 10.18 28.24 14.95
C ASP A 275 9.31 28.94 16.03
N GLU A 276 8.89 28.20 17.06
CA GLU A 276 8.10 28.71 18.17
C GLU A 276 8.89 29.69 19.05
N ASP A 277 10.13 29.32 19.41
CA ASP A 277 11.03 30.16 20.21
C ASP A 277 11.41 31.45 19.49
N VAL A 278 11.66 31.38 18.18
CA VAL A 278 11.96 32.55 17.36
C VAL A 278 10.77 33.49 17.30
N LEU A 279 9.54 32.99 17.09
CA LEU A 279 8.33 33.81 17.07
C LEU A 279 8.02 34.44 18.44
N ALA A 280 8.22 33.68 19.52
CA ALA A 280 8.08 34.19 20.88
C ALA A 280 9.09 35.32 21.17
N SER A 281 10.34 35.19 20.70
CA SER A 281 11.38 36.20 20.86
C SER A 281 11.12 37.49 20.06
N MET A 282 10.35 37.41 18.96
CA MET A 282 9.99 38.55 18.12
C MET A 282 8.82 39.39 18.65
N GLY A 283 8.26 39.06 19.82
CA GLY A 283 7.21 39.85 20.47
C GLY A 283 5.85 39.80 19.76
N ALA A 284 5.62 38.80 18.90
CA ALA A 284 4.29 38.51 18.38
C ALA A 284 3.45 37.98 19.55
N GLY A 285 2.55 38.82 20.07
CA GLY A 285 1.70 38.49 21.22
C GLY A 285 0.95 37.17 21.03
N ASP A 286 0.86 36.42 22.12
CA ASP A 286 0.23 35.11 22.31
C ASP A 286 0.48 34.10 21.15
N PRO A 287 1.37 33.10 21.31
CA PRO A 287 1.69 32.08 20.31
C PRO A 287 0.54 31.06 20.20
N THR A 288 -0.69 31.55 20.03
CA THR A 288 -1.79 30.70 19.65
C THR A 288 -1.51 30.20 18.23
N PRO A 289 -1.52 28.87 17.99
CA PRO A 289 -1.18 28.27 16.68
C PRO A 289 -2.21 28.55 15.57
N GLN A 290 -2.93 29.68 15.60
CA GLN A 290 -4.04 29.99 14.69
C GLN A 290 -4.04 31.40 14.10
N THR A 291 -3.03 32.24 14.34
CA THR A 291 -3.05 33.65 13.88
C THR A 291 -2.47 33.89 12.49
N GLY A 292 -1.83 32.88 11.88
CA GLY A 292 -1.33 32.96 10.49
C GLY A 292 -2.36 32.48 9.46
N PRO A 293 -2.53 33.15 8.29
CA PRO A 293 -3.44 32.70 7.24
C PRO A 293 -3.01 31.41 6.53
N PHE A 294 -1.80 30.91 6.80
CA PHE A 294 -1.16 29.75 6.17
C PHE A 294 -0.26 29.03 7.18
N SER A 295 -0.25 27.70 7.16
CA SER A 295 0.73 26.90 7.89
C SER A 295 2.14 27.09 7.33
N ALA A 296 3.20 26.84 8.11
CA ALA A 296 4.58 27.01 7.62
C ALA A 296 4.87 26.18 6.36
N ILE A 297 4.27 25.00 6.21
CA ILE A 297 4.45 24.21 4.99
C ILE A 297 3.76 24.83 3.77
N GLN A 298 2.56 25.40 3.95
CA GLN A 298 1.88 26.16 2.90
C GLN A 298 2.68 27.42 2.53
N GLN A 299 3.24 28.13 3.51
CA GLN A 299 4.10 29.28 3.25
C GLN A 299 5.36 28.90 2.47
N ARG A 300 6.02 27.79 2.83
CA ARG A 300 7.18 27.27 2.08
C ARG A 300 6.80 26.88 0.65
N LEU A 301 5.64 26.24 0.44
CA LEU A 301 5.16 25.89 -0.89
C LEU A 301 4.89 27.13 -1.74
N LEU A 302 4.08 28.06 -1.23
CA LEU A 302 3.73 29.30 -1.93
C LEU A 302 4.98 30.16 -2.18
N GLY A 303 5.84 30.29 -1.18
CA GLY A 303 7.11 31.01 -1.27
C GLY A 303 8.05 30.39 -2.31
N HIS A 304 8.13 29.06 -2.38
CA HIS A 304 8.90 28.38 -3.42
C HIS A 304 8.35 28.67 -4.82
N LEU A 305 7.03 28.60 -5.02
CA LEU A 305 6.39 28.90 -6.30
C LEU A 305 6.63 30.35 -6.75
N VAL A 306 6.53 31.30 -5.82
CA VAL A 306 6.82 32.73 -6.09
C VAL A 306 8.30 32.93 -6.39
N THR A 307 9.20 32.35 -5.59
CA THR A 307 10.66 32.47 -5.78
C THR A 307 11.08 31.90 -7.12
N ARG A 308 10.42 30.83 -7.59
CA ARG A 308 10.68 30.25 -8.92
C ARG A 308 10.31 31.18 -10.08
N ALA A 309 9.40 32.14 -9.85
CA ALA A 309 9.06 33.18 -10.81
C ALA A 309 10.03 34.37 -10.76
N VAL A 310 10.93 34.45 -9.77
CA VAL A 310 11.95 35.49 -9.66
C VAL A 310 13.19 35.03 -10.44
N THR A 311 13.57 35.82 -11.45
CA THR A 311 14.80 35.63 -12.23
C THR A 311 15.79 36.76 -11.95
N PRO A 312 17.09 36.60 -12.27
CA PRO A 312 18.07 37.68 -12.10
C PRO A 312 17.75 38.96 -12.87
N ARG A 313 16.86 38.89 -13.87
CA ARG A 313 16.43 40.02 -14.72
C ARG A 313 15.08 40.61 -14.29
N GLY A 314 14.49 40.13 -13.19
CA GLY A 314 13.17 40.53 -12.71
C GLY A 314 12.19 39.35 -12.69
N TRP A 315 10.90 39.64 -12.83
CA TRP A 315 9.85 38.63 -12.73
C TRP A 315 9.58 37.96 -14.08
N ASP A 316 9.54 36.63 -14.07
CA ASP A 316 8.96 35.88 -15.17
C ASP A 316 7.44 36.11 -15.18
N GLN A 317 6.99 36.83 -16.22
CA GLN A 317 5.61 37.26 -16.37
C GLN A 317 4.64 36.09 -16.60
N GLU A 318 5.09 34.96 -17.16
CA GLU A 318 4.23 33.81 -17.42
C GLU A 318 3.99 33.03 -16.12
N LEU A 319 5.07 32.74 -15.39
CA LEU A 319 5.00 32.00 -14.13
C LEU A 319 4.24 32.76 -13.04
N ILE A 320 4.43 34.09 -12.95
CA ILE A 320 3.72 34.89 -11.95
C ILE A 320 2.22 35.00 -12.28
N LYS A 321 1.85 35.12 -13.56
CA LYS A 321 0.44 35.11 -14.00
C LYS A 321 -0.21 33.77 -13.70
N GLU A 322 0.49 32.66 -13.97
CA GLU A 322 0.01 31.32 -13.65
C GLU A 322 -0.19 31.16 -12.14
N PHE A 323 0.78 31.60 -11.33
CA PHE A 323 0.67 31.59 -9.87
C PHE A 323 -0.53 32.41 -9.38
N LEU A 324 -0.68 33.65 -9.84
CA LEU A 324 -1.80 34.52 -9.43
C LEU A 324 -3.15 33.96 -9.86
N PHE A 325 -3.23 33.35 -11.04
CA PHE A 325 -4.44 32.68 -11.52
C PHE A 325 -4.83 31.50 -10.62
N LYS A 326 -3.86 30.66 -10.25
CA LYS A 326 -4.06 29.47 -9.41
C LYS A 326 -4.04 29.75 -7.91
N TYR A 327 -3.72 30.97 -7.48
CA TYR A 327 -3.50 31.32 -6.07
C TYR A 327 -4.68 30.93 -5.15
N ARG A 328 -5.91 31.11 -5.65
CA ARG A 328 -7.13 30.74 -4.90
C ARG A 328 -7.23 29.24 -4.61
N GLU A 329 -6.77 28.41 -5.54
CA GLU A 329 -6.76 26.96 -5.40
C GLU A 329 -5.58 26.51 -4.54
N LEU A 330 -4.40 27.09 -4.77
CA LEU A 330 -3.18 26.81 -4.01
C LEU A 330 -3.34 27.10 -2.51
N ARG A 331 -4.09 28.15 -2.15
CA ARG A 331 -4.41 28.49 -0.76
C ARG A 331 -5.30 27.44 -0.05
N ARG A 332 -6.06 26.64 -0.80
CA ARG A 332 -6.99 25.63 -0.27
C ARG A 332 -6.43 24.23 -0.27
N LEU A 333 -5.13 24.10 -0.56
CA LEU A 333 -4.44 22.82 -0.55
C LEU A 333 -4.31 22.30 0.87
N GLU A 334 -4.81 21.08 1.08
CA GLU A 334 -4.66 20.31 2.30
C GLU A 334 -3.77 19.09 2.02
N MET A 335 -2.92 18.73 2.98
CA MET A 335 -2.16 17.49 2.98
C MET A 335 -3.13 16.32 3.13
N VAL A 336 -3.12 15.44 2.13
CA VAL A 336 -4.00 14.25 2.09
C VAL A 336 -3.22 12.96 2.20
N ARG A 337 -1.93 12.97 1.85
CA ARG A 337 -1.06 11.79 1.88
C ARG A 337 0.37 12.17 2.19
N ALA A 338 1.03 11.35 3.01
CA ALA A 338 2.45 11.49 3.31
C ALA A 338 3.14 10.12 3.24
N GLN A 339 4.28 10.04 2.56
CA GLN A 339 5.04 8.81 2.39
C GLN A 339 6.54 9.04 2.56
N LEU A 340 7.17 8.26 3.43
CA LEU A 340 8.62 8.20 3.54
C LEU A 340 9.18 7.41 2.36
N LEU A 341 10.10 8.04 1.62
CA LEU A 341 10.83 7.41 0.51
C LEU A 341 12.19 6.87 0.94
N GLY A 342 12.69 7.33 2.09
CA GLY A 342 14.00 7.01 2.66
C GLY A 342 14.13 7.59 4.06
N GLY A 343 15.36 7.69 4.57
CA GLY A 343 15.65 8.37 5.84
C GLY A 343 15.43 9.89 5.77
N ASP A 344 15.76 10.50 4.63
CA ASP A 344 15.83 11.97 4.52
C ASP A 344 14.70 12.59 3.67
N HIS A 345 13.91 11.76 2.99
CA HIS A 345 12.96 12.22 1.97
C HIS A 345 11.52 11.83 2.35
N LEU A 346 10.67 12.85 2.49
CA LEU A 346 9.24 12.72 2.73
C LEU A 346 8.48 13.29 1.53
N LEU A 347 7.67 12.45 0.88
CA LEU A 347 6.78 12.86 -0.18
C LEU A 347 5.42 13.23 0.40
N ILE A 348 4.96 14.45 0.14
CA ILE A 348 3.66 14.95 0.60
C ILE A 348 2.80 15.27 -0.61
N ARG A 349 1.58 14.74 -0.63
CA ARG A 349 0.56 15.05 -1.63
C ARG A 349 -0.42 16.06 -1.05
N PHE A 350 -0.63 17.12 -1.81
CA PHE A 350 -1.61 18.15 -1.52
C PHE A 350 -2.79 18.02 -2.49
N GLU A 351 -3.99 18.20 -1.97
CA GLU A 351 -5.23 18.27 -2.77
C GLU A 351 -6.03 19.49 -2.36
N ALA A 352 -6.70 20.10 -3.34
CA ALA A 352 -7.57 21.23 -3.06
C ALA A 352 -8.84 20.69 -2.40
N LYS A 353 -9.24 21.29 -1.27
CA LYS A 353 -10.51 20.96 -0.64
C LYS A 353 -11.66 21.28 -1.61
N ASP A 354 -12.35 20.26 -2.11
CA ASP A 354 -13.48 20.44 -3.01
C ASP A 354 -14.57 21.26 -2.29
N ARG A 355 -15.11 22.26 -3.01
CA ARG A 355 -16.29 22.99 -2.56
C ARG A 355 -17.51 22.09 -2.71
N GLY A 356 -17.77 21.26 -1.70
CA GLY A 356 -19.01 20.53 -1.56
C GLY A 356 -19.01 19.17 -2.24
N GLY A 357 -19.02 18.15 -1.41
CA GLY A 357 -19.25 16.76 -1.75
C GLY A 357 -19.43 16.00 -0.45
N ASP A 358 -20.62 16.06 0.12
CA ASP A 358 -21.13 15.20 1.19
C ASP A 358 -21.22 13.72 0.72
N ASP A 359 -20.14 13.20 0.14
CA ASP A 359 -20.03 11.80 -0.30
C ASP A 359 -19.08 11.01 0.61
N PHE A 360 -19.06 11.35 1.91
CA PHE A 360 -18.59 10.43 2.96
C PHE A 360 -19.67 9.37 3.23
N ALA A 361 -20.06 8.64 2.19
CA ALA A 361 -20.89 7.46 2.27
C ALA A 361 -20.07 6.24 1.82
N GLY A 362 -19.59 5.52 2.84
CA GLY A 362 -19.22 4.10 2.87
C GLY A 362 -18.87 3.38 1.56
N ALA A 363 -17.59 3.02 1.43
CA ALA A 363 -17.23 1.70 0.93
C ALA A 363 -16.99 0.80 2.15
N ALA A 364 -18.02 0.01 2.47
CA ALA A 364 -17.99 -1.06 3.46
C ALA A 364 -17.08 -2.22 3.02
#